data_AF-A0A2X3JA46-F1
#
_entry.id   AF-A0A2X3JA46-F1
#
_cell.length_a   1.000
_cell.length_b   1.000
_cell.length_c   1.000
_cell.angle_alpha   90.00
_cell.angle_beta   90.00
_cell.angle_gamma   90.00
#
_symmetry.space_group_name_H-M   'P 1'
#
loop_
_entity.id
_entity.type
_entity.pdbx_description
1 polymer ?
#
loop_
_entity_poly.entity_id
_entity_poly.type
_entity_poly.pdbx_seq_one_letter_code
_entity_poly.pdbx_strand_id
1 'polypeptide(L)'
;MSDEAGLMRELRLFRRRIMVRIAWAQTLALVTEESILQQLSHLAETLIVAARDWLYDACCREWGTPCNAQGEAQPLLIFRHG
;
A
#
# COMPACT_ATOMS: atom_id res chain seq x y z
N MET A 1 -14.09 -0.57 14.72
CA MET A 1 -12.71 -0.49 15.30
C MET A 1 -11.83 -1.72 15.06
N SER A 2 -12.36 -2.94 14.82
CA SER A 2 -11.51 -4.13 14.69
C SER A 2 -10.80 -4.27 13.33
N ASP A 3 -11.35 -3.72 12.25
CA ASP A 3 -10.87 -4.03 10.90
C ASP A 3 -9.63 -3.21 10.48
N GLU A 4 -9.49 -1.96 10.94
CA GLU A 4 -8.32 -1.13 10.62
C GLU A 4 -7.04 -1.65 11.30
N ALA A 5 -7.15 -2.03 12.57
CA ALA A 5 -6.05 -2.64 13.30
C ALA A 5 -5.60 -3.96 12.65
N GLY A 6 -6.57 -4.72 12.11
CA GLY A 6 -6.33 -5.93 11.31
C GLY A 6 -5.57 -5.62 10.03
N LEU A 7 -6.04 -4.66 9.22
CA LEU A 7 -5.35 -4.23 8.00
C LEU A 7 -3.91 -3.81 8.32
N MET A 8 -3.72 -2.91 9.28
CA MET A 8 -2.39 -2.43 9.62
C MET A 8 -1.46 -3.57 10.06
N ARG A 9 -1.99 -4.60 10.74
CA ARG A 9 -1.22 -5.80 11.09
C ARG A 9 -0.79 -6.55 9.84
N GLU A 10 -1.70 -6.83 8.91
CA GLU A 10 -1.41 -7.58 7.70
C GLU A 10 -0.45 -6.83 6.76
N LEU A 11 -0.61 -5.50 6.60
CA LEU A 11 0.34 -4.66 5.85
C LEU A 11 1.75 -4.72 6.46
N ARG A 12 1.86 -4.69 7.80
CA ARG A 12 3.15 -4.82 8.49
C ARG A 12 3.78 -6.21 8.28
N LEU A 13 2.98 -7.27 8.33
CA LEU A 13 3.44 -8.64 8.09
C LEU A 13 3.91 -8.82 6.65
N PHE A 14 3.13 -8.33 5.69
CA PHE A 14 3.48 -8.36 4.27
C PHE A 14 4.80 -7.61 4.01
N ARG A 15 4.90 -6.37 4.50
CA ARG A 15 6.14 -5.57 4.39
C ARG A 15 7.35 -6.33 4.90
N ARG A 16 7.26 -6.92 6.10
CA ARG A 16 8.36 -7.70 6.70
C ARG A 16 8.72 -8.91 5.84
N ARG A 17 7.73 -9.67 5.36
CA ARG A 17 7.94 -10.86 4.52
C ARG A 17 8.66 -10.52 3.22
N ILE A 18 8.27 -9.44 2.54
CA ILE A 18 8.91 -9.03 1.28
C ILE A 18 10.30 -8.45 1.55
N MET A 19 10.49 -7.63 2.59
CA MET A 19 11.81 -7.13 2.97
C MET A 19 12.80 -8.26 3.27
N VAL A 20 12.38 -9.34 3.94
CA VAL A 20 13.24 -10.51 4.17
C VAL A 20 13.63 -11.18 2.84
N ARG A 21 12.71 -11.29 1.88
CA ARG A 21 13.02 -11.84 0.54
C ARG A 21 14.01 -10.96 -0.23
N ILE A 22 13.83 -9.63 -0.18
CA ILE A 22 14.73 -8.67 -0.82
C ILE A 22 16.12 -8.76 -0.18
N ALA A 23 16.20 -8.74 1.15
CA ALA A 23 17.47 -8.89 1.88
C ALA A 23 18.16 -10.23 1.58
N TRP A 24 17.39 -11.31 1.46
CA TRP A 24 17.91 -12.62 1.06
C TRP A 24 18.49 -12.60 -0.36
N ALA A 25 17.76 -12.02 -1.32
CA ALA A 25 18.25 -11.90 -2.69
C ALA A 25 19.49 -11.01 -2.79
N GLN A 26 19.55 -9.94 -1.98
CA GLN A 26 20.70 -9.04 -1.88
C GLN A 26 21.94 -9.73 -1.30
N THR A 27 21.78 -10.43 -0.17
CA THR A 27 22.89 -11.11 0.52
C THR A 27 23.50 -12.22 -0.30
N LEU A 28 22.71 -12.87 -1.15
CA LEU A 28 23.17 -13.89 -2.09
C LEU A 28 23.56 -13.34 -3.46
N ALA A 29 23.52 -12.02 -3.67
CA ALA A 29 23.78 -11.35 -4.94
C ALA A 29 22.99 -11.96 -6.13
N LEU A 30 21.76 -12.43 -5.88
CA LEU A 30 20.90 -13.07 -6.89
C LEU A 30 20.27 -12.06 -7.86
N VAL A 31 20.30 -10.77 -7.49
CA VAL A 31 19.71 -9.67 -8.24
C VAL A 31 20.65 -8.47 -8.19
N THR A 32 20.54 -7.57 -9.17
CA THR A 32 21.31 -6.33 -9.20
C THR A 32 20.81 -5.34 -8.15
N GLU A 33 21.68 -4.40 -7.76
CA GLU A 33 21.32 -3.32 -6.84
C GLU A 33 20.16 -2.46 -7.38
N GLU A 34 20.15 -2.18 -8.69
CA GLU A 34 19.05 -1.47 -9.36
C GLU A 34 17.72 -2.23 -9.23
N SER A 35 17.74 -3.55 -9.39
CA SER A 35 16.54 -4.38 -9.20
C SER A 35 16.05 -4.36 -7.75
N ILE A 36 16.95 -4.26 -6.76
CA ILE A 36 16.57 -4.12 -5.35
C ILE A 36 15.87 -2.79 -5.11
N LEU A 37 16.42 -1.69 -5.64
CA LEU A 37 15.80 -0.36 -5.53
C LEU A 37 14.41 -0.31 -6.17
N GLN A 38 14.24 -0.96 -7.32
CA GLN A 38 12.93 -1.13 -7.96
C GLN A 38 11.97 -1.96 -7.09
N GLN A 39 12.42 -3.09 -6.54
CA GLN A 39 11.60 -3.94 -5.67
C GLN A 39 11.16 -3.20 -4.40
N LEU A 40 12.04 -2.39 -3.80
CA LEU A 40 11.70 -1.55 -2.65
C LEU A 40 10.67 -0.47 -3.02
N SER A 41 10.84 0.17 -4.18
CA SER A 41 9.90 1.19 -4.67
C SER A 41 8.52 0.62 -4.97
N HIS A 42 8.46 -0.56 -5.58
CA HIS A 42 7.20 -1.27 -5.86
C HIS A 42 6.53 -1.77 -4.58
N LEU A 43 7.32 -2.25 -3.60
CA LEU A 43 6.78 -2.66 -2.30
C LEU A 43 6.11 -1.48 -1.58
N ALA A 44 6.75 -0.31 -1.58
CA ALA A 44 6.19 0.90 -0.99
C ALA A 44 4.88 1.31 -1.69
N GLU A 45 4.88 1.35 -3.02
CA GLU A 45 3.69 1.70 -3.81
C GLU A 45 2.53 0.72 -3.57
N THR A 46 2.81 -0.58 -3.57
CA THR A 46 1.80 -1.62 -3.30
C THR A 46 1.18 -1.44 -1.91
N LEU A 47 2.00 -1.17 -0.89
CA LEU A 47 1.51 -0.94 0.47
C LEU A 47 0.66 0.33 0.57
N ILE A 48 1.04 1.40 -0.13
CA ILE A 48 0.30 2.67 -0.17
C ILE A 48 -1.06 2.48 -0.84
N VAL A 49 -1.08 1.86 -2.01
CA VAL A 49 -2.32 1.60 -2.77
C VAL A 49 -3.26 0.70 -1.96
N ALA A 50 -2.76 -0.40 -1.40
CA ALA A 50 -3.58 -1.30 -0.59
C ALA A 50 -4.16 -0.63 0.66
N ALA A 51 -3.36 0.19 1.36
CA ALA A 51 -3.85 0.94 2.51
C ALA A 51 -4.92 1.96 2.12
N ARG A 52 -4.68 2.70 1.03
CA ARG A 52 -5.61 3.69 0.49
C ARG A 52 -6.94 3.07 0.10
N ASP A 53 -6.91 2.00 -0.70
CA ASP A 53 -8.12 1.37 -1.22
C ASP A 53 -8.97 0.84 -0.06
N TRP A 54 -8.34 0.24 0.95
CA TRP A 54 -9.04 -0.21 2.14
C TRP A 54 -9.63 0.94 2.96
N LEU A 55 -8.88 2.03 3.18
CA LEU A 55 -9.35 3.20 3.91
C LEU A 55 -10.50 3.89 3.17
N TYR A 56 -10.41 3.97 1.84
CA TYR A 56 -11.47 4.50 1.01
C TYR A 56 -12.76 3.69 1.16
N ASP A 57 -12.66 2.36 1.05
CA ASP A 57 -13.79 1.47 1.25
C ASP A 57 -14.37 1.57 2.67
N ALA A 58 -13.51 1.70 3.70
CA ALA A 58 -13.94 1.87 5.07
C ALA A 58 -14.69 3.19 5.27
N CYS A 59 -14.14 4.31 4.80
CA CYS A 59 -14.78 5.62 4.85
C CYS A 59 -16.11 5.64 4.08
N CYS A 60 -16.17 5.02 2.89
CA CYS A 60 -17.40 4.94 2.11
C CYS A 60 -18.49 4.14 2.82
N ARG A 61 -18.14 3.06 3.53
CA ARG A 61 -19.10 2.29 4.35
C ARG A 61 -19.60 3.08 5.56
N GLU A 62 -18.73 3.87 6.18
CA GLU A 62 -19.06 4.56 7.42
C GLU A 62 -19.84 5.85 7.16
N TRP A 63 -19.44 6.65 6.16
CA TRP A 63 -19.94 8.01 5.94
C TRP A 63 -20.60 8.22 4.57
N GLY A 64 -20.71 7.18 3.73
CA GLY A 64 -21.18 7.27 2.35
C GLY A 64 -20.08 7.67 1.35
N THR A 65 -20.37 7.53 0.05
CA THR A 65 -19.40 7.89 -1.00
C THR A 65 -19.33 9.41 -1.17
N PRO A 66 -18.14 10.05 -1.06
CA PRO A 66 -18.02 11.47 -1.32
C PRO A 66 -18.32 11.75 -2.80
N CYS A 67 -19.43 12.44 -3.04
CA CYS A 67 -19.86 12.85 -4.36
C CYS A 67 -19.58 14.34 -4.58
N ASN A 68 -19.24 14.73 -5.81
CA ASN A 68 -19.22 16.14 -6.20
C ASN A 68 -20.64 16.73 -6.21
N ALA A 69 -20.78 18.04 -6.50
CA ALA A 69 -22.07 18.72 -6.56
C ALA A 69 -23.04 18.15 -7.62
N GLN A 70 -22.55 17.30 -8.52
CA GLN A 70 -23.30 16.59 -9.56
C GLN A 70 -23.60 15.12 -9.20
N GLY A 71 -23.17 14.63 -8.03
CA GLY A 71 -23.43 13.26 -7.58
C GLY A 71 -22.40 12.22 -8.02
N GLU A 72 -21.29 12.61 -8.66
CA GLU A 72 -20.25 11.69 -9.12
C GLU A 72 -19.26 11.38 -8.00
N ALA A 73 -18.98 10.08 -7.79
CA ALA A 73 -18.04 9.59 -6.78
C ALA A 73 -16.61 10.03 -7.10
N GLN A 74 -15.94 10.69 -6.14
CA GLN A 74 -14.54 11.06 -6.29
C GLN A 74 -13.60 10.04 -5.60
N PRO A 75 -12.62 9.48 -6.33
CA PRO A 75 -11.61 8.60 -5.74
C PRO A 75 -10.55 9.39 -4.98
N LEU A 76 -10.01 8.81 -3.90
CA LEU A 76 -8.89 9.38 -3.15
C LEU A 76 -7.59 9.26 -3.97
N LEU A 77 -6.98 10.38 -4.34
CA LEU A 77 -5.72 10.42 -5.07
C LEU A 77 -4.54 10.59 -4.09
N ILE A 78 -3.54 9.71 -4.19
CA ILE A 78 -2.26 9.85 -3.47
C ILE A 78 -1.19 10.17 -4.50
N PHE A 79 -0.54 11.32 -4.35
CA PHE A 79 0.59 11.73 -5.18
C PHE A 79 1.90 11.33 -4.49
N ARG A 80 2.76 10.59 -5.19
CA ARG A 80 4.14 10.35 -4.77
C ARG A 80 4.99 11.55 -5.19
N HIS A 81 5.65 12.21 -4.25
CA HIS A 81 6.76 13.11 -4.55
C HIS A 81 8.08 12.36 -4.38
N GLY A 82 8.97 12.48 -5.37
CA GLY A 82 10.28 11.84 -5.43
C GLY A 82 11.35 12.62 -4.69
#